data_AF-A0AAJ6DGM0-F1
#
_entry.id   AF-A0AAJ6DGM0-F1
#
_cell.length_a   1.000
_cell.length_b   1.000
_cell.length_c   1.000
_cell.angle_alpha   90.00
_cell.angle_beta   90.00
_cell.angle_gamma   90.00
#
_symmetry.space_group_name_H-M   'P 1'
#
loop_
_entity.id
_entity.type
_entity.pdbx_description
1 polymer ?
#
loop_
_entity_poly.entity_id
_entity_poly.type
_entity_poly.pdbx_seq_one_letter_code
_entity_poly.pdbx_strand_id
1 'polypeptide(L)'
;MIGRLLGNRTKRTQRAGPLAAVRTPPDAGVLSCRVLDPVNAPVTHAEFTVSDAMGRKVVGGGTDPFGSFVATVPAGEYRLAVSAEGYTPYRTSATVTEDALAPLGDVTLQVAQPPALPASGEWEIEPAHSSIAFTARHIGLARIHGRFNSFAGAVRIADDMEQSAMHVVIGAASIDTNVQMRDDHLRSADFLDVERFPTLEFYSDRFTHRGGNRWAVTGALSLHGVTRTVTLDAEYLGLGNGMEGETRAACRATTELHRDDFTVSWQTMLARGIAVVGPSIRIDLDVQIVPKG
;
A
#
# COMPACT_ATOMS: atom_id res chain seq x y z
N MET A 1 -39.99 60.59 50.07
CA MET A 1 -40.84 59.48 49.59
C MET A 1 -40.65 59.33 48.09
N ILE A 2 -40.21 58.13 47.65
CA ILE A 2 -40.66 57.38 46.45
C ILE A 2 -40.50 58.10 45.08
N GLY A 3 -39.81 57.62 44.05
CA GLY A 3 -39.15 56.33 43.78
C GLY A 3 -38.56 56.36 42.35
N ARG A 4 -37.43 55.65 42.15
CA ARG A 4 -36.79 55.38 40.85
C ARG A 4 -37.64 54.41 40.02
N LEU A 5 -37.66 54.59 38.69
CA LEU A 5 -37.84 53.50 37.74
C LEU A 5 -37.09 53.81 36.44
N LEU A 6 -35.83 53.34 36.40
CA LEU A 6 -35.04 53.19 35.19
C LEU A 6 -35.52 51.94 34.46
N GLY A 7 -36.26 52.11 33.37
CA GLY A 7 -36.57 51.04 32.43
C GLY A 7 -35.35 50.71 31.58
N ASN A 8 -34.56 49.74 32.02
CA ASN A 8 -33.41 49.23 31.31
C ASN A 8 -33.89 48.34 30.15
N ARG A 9 -33.99 48.87 28.92
CA ARG A 9 -34.20 48.07 27.71
C ARG A 9 -32.90 47.31 27.41
N THR A 10 -32.84 46.08 27.90
CA THR A 10 -31.83 45.09 27.53
C THR A 10 -31.87 44.88 26.01
N LYS A 11 -30.83 45.35 25.32
CA LYS A 11 -30.52 44.90 23.95
C LYS A 11 -30.26 43.40 24.03
N ARG A 12 -31.22 42.62 23.53
CA ARG A 12 -31.09 41.19 23.32
C ARG A 12 -30.05 40.99 22.21
N THR A 13 -28.80 40.77 22.58
CA THR A 13 -27.74 40.33 21.66
C THR A 13 -28.16 38.98 21.11
N GLN A 14 -28.60 38.95 19.85
CA GLN A 14 -28.66 37.72 19.07
C GLN A 14 -27.25 37.13 19.09
N ARG A 15 -27.07 35.99 19.76
CA ARG A 15 -25.87 35.16 19.58
C ARG A 15 -25.87 34.73 18.12
N ALA A 16 -24.98 35.32 17.33
CA ALA A 16 -24.69 34.84 15.99
C ALA A 16 -24.27 33.37 16.09
N GLY A 17 -24.91 32.49 15.33
CA GLY A 17 -24.59 31.07 15.31
C GLY A 17 -23.14 30.84 14.87
N PRO A 18 -22.53 29.69 15.20
CA PRO A 18 -21.14 29.38 14.88
C PRO A 18 -20.79 29.43 13.38
N LEU A 19 -21.79 29.44 12.49
CA LEU A 19 -21.65 29.58 11.04
C LEU A 19 -21.84 31.00 10.49
N ALA A 20 -22.00 32.02 11.33
CA ALA A 20 -22.36 33.38 10.87
C ALA A 20 -21.39 34.01 9.85
N ALA A 21 -20.21 33.43 9.63
CA ALA A 21 -19.21 33.87 8.66
C ALA A 21 -19.02 32.95 7.43
N VAL A 22 -19.61 31.73 7.41
CA VAL A 22 -19.46 30.78 6.29
C VAL A 22 -20.76 30.73 5.51
N ARG A 23 -20.76 31.16 4.25
CA ARG A 23 -21.93 30.99 3.37
C ARG A 23 -21.98 29.56 2.86
N THR A 24 -22.91 28.79 3.39
CA THR A 24 -23.30 27.47 2.89
C THR A 24 -24.20 27.61 1.66
N PRO A 25 -24.02 26.79 0.62
CA PRO A 25 -25.01 26.65 -0.44
C PRO A 25 -26.39 26.25 0.15
N PRO A 26 -27.49 26.57 -0.56
CA PRO A 26 -28.81 26.00 -0.24
C PRO A 26 -28.72 24.47 -0.16
N ASP A 27 -29.45 23.86 0.78
CA ASP A 27 -29.45 22.41 1.03
C ASP A 27 -28.11 21.83 1.52
N ALA A 28 -27.13 22.64 1.92
CA ALA A 28 -25.83 22.19 2.41
C ALA A 28 -25.59 22.55 3.88
N GLY A 29 -24.72 21.77 4.53
CA GLY A 29 -24.17 22.06 5.84
C GLY A 29 -22.66 21.90 5.86
N VAL A 30 -22.07 22.12 7.03
CA VAL A 30 -20.61 22.12 7.22
C VAL A 30 -20.21 21.01 8.20
N LEU A 31 -19.33 20.11 7.79
CA LEU A 31 -18.62 19.19 8.67
C LEU A 31 -17.33 19.84 9.14
N SER A 32 -17.02 19.71 10.43
CA SER A 32 -15.72 20.11 10.99
C SER A 32 -15.19 19.04 11.91
N CYS A 33 -13.88 18.79 11.85
CA CYS A 33 -13.20 17.80 12.66
C CYS A 33 -11.78 18.27 12.96
N ARG A 34 -11.26 17.91 14.14
CA ARG A 34 -9.85 18.04 14.47
C ARG A 34 -9.27 16.65 14.73
N VAL A 35 -8.15 16.35 14.10
CA VAL A 35 -7.48 15.05 14.15
C VAL A 35 -6.25 15.17 15.05
N LEU A 36 -6.21 14.35 16.09
CA LEU A 36 -5.17 14.31 17.10
C LEU A 36 -4.53 12.93 17.16
N ASP A 37 -3.30 12.87 17.64
CA ASP A 37 -2.61 11.64 18.01
C ASP A 37 -2.93 11.24 19.47
N PRO A 38 -2.46 10.07 19.96
CA PRO A 38 -2.73 9.63 21.34
C PRO A 38 -2.11 10.52 22.43
N VAL A 39 -1.19 11.42 22.10
CA VAL A 39 -0.62 12.41 23.02
C VAL A 39 -1.25 13.80 22.87
N ASN A 40 -2.37 13.88 22.16
CA ASN A 40 -3.15 15.10 21.87
C ASN A 40 -2.43 16.13 20.99
N ALA A 41 -1.41 15.72 20.23
CA ALA A 41 -0.79 16.58 19.22
C ALA A 41 -1.57 16.53 17.90
N PRO A 42 -1.66 17.64 17.15
CA PRO A 42 -2.32 17.65 15.85
C PRO A 42 -1.65 16.74 14.82
N VAL A 43 -2.45 15.92 14.13
CA VAL A 43 -1.96 15.12 12.99
C VAL A 43 -2.08 15.94 11.72
N THR A 44 -0.98 16.58 11.31
CA THR A 44 -0.94 17.57 10.20
C THR A 44 -0.89 16.96 8.80
N HIS A 45 -0.78 15.64 8.70
CA HIS A 45 -0.68 14.88 7.46
C HIS A 45 -1.78 13.82 7.37
N ALA A 46 -2.88 14.03 8.08
CA ALA A 46 -4.04 13.17 7.98
C ALA A 46 -4.83 13.52 6.72
N GLU A 47 -5.24 12.51 5.97
CA GLU A 47 -6.19 12.64 4.89
C GLU A 47 -7.58 12.24 5.38
N PHE A 48 -8.59 12.99 4.96
CA PHE A 48 -9.98 12.67 5.22
C PHE A 48 -10.74 12.41 3.92
N THR A 49 -11.73 11.54 3.99
CA THR A 49 -12.70 11.31 2.93
C THR A 49 -14.10 11.22 3.53
N VAL A 50 -15.03 11.98 2.97
CA VAL A 50 -16.46 11.91 3.26
C VAL A 50 -17.14 11.21 2.09
N SER A 51 -17.84 10.11 2.38
CA SER A 51 -18.58 9.34 1.39
C SER A 51 -20.06 9.27 1.74
N ASP A 52 -20.91 9.16 0.72
CA ASP A 52 -22.35 8.94 0.90
C ASP A 52 -22.69 7.53 1.43
N ALA A 53 -23.98 7.26 1.64
CA ALA A 53 -24.47 5.96 2.09
C ALA A 53 -24.09 4.79 1.15
N MET A 54 -23.90 5.05 -0.14
CA MET A 54 -23.47 4.08 -1.16
C MET A 54 -21.95 3.92 -1.23
N GLY A 55 -21.19 4.66 -0.41
CA GLY A 55 -19.73 4.60 -0.36
C GLY A 55 -19.04 5.45 -1.42
N ARG A 56 -19.78 6.24 -2.22
CA ARG A 56 -19.19 7.13 -3.21
C ARG A 56 -18.57 8.33 -2.51
N LYS A 57 -17.32 8.65 -2.86
CA LYS A 57 -16.62 9.83 -2.32
C LYS A 57 -17.33 11.10 -2.76
N VAL A 58 -17.68 11.93 -1.80
CA VAL A 58 -18.30 13.25 -2.00
C VAL A 58 -17.23 14.34 -1.92
N VAL A 59 -16.37 14.28 -0.91
CA VAL A 59 -15.27 15.23 -0.70
C VAL A 59 -14.14 14.57 0.07
N GLY A 60 -12.92 15.08 -0.07
CA GLY A 60 -11.78 14.69 0.75
C GLY A 60 -10.63 15.67 0.59
N GLY A 61 -9.62 15.54 1.43
CA GLY A 61 -8.45 16.42 1.45
C GLY A 61 -7.53 16.10 2.62
N GLY A 62 -6.53 16.95 2.86
CA GLY A 62 -5.67 16.88 4.03
C GLY A 62 -6.19 17.72 5.19
N THR A 63 -5.69 17.45 6.39
CA THR A 63 -5.79 18.36 7.53
C THR A 63 -4.89 19.59 7.35
N ASP A 64 -5.25 20.68 8.00
CA ASP A 64 -4.41 21.86 8.11
C ASP A 64 -3.25 21.64 9.12
N PRO A 65 -2.32 22.60 9.29
CA PRO A 65 -1.22 22.48 10.27
C PRO A 65 -1.67 22.37 11.74
N PHE A 66 -2.96 22.56 12.04
CA PHE A 66 -3.56 22.38 13.36
C PHE A 66 -4.36 21.08 13.46
N GLY A 67 -4.22 20.18 12.48
CA GLY A 67 -4.90 18.89 12.41
C GLY A 67 -6.38 19.01 12.07
N SER A 68 -6.86 20.18 11.64
CA SER A 68 -8.28 20.42 11.44
C SER A 68 -8.66 20.35 9.97
N PHE A 69 -9.91 19.99 9.69
CA PHE A 69 -10.51 20.17 8.37
C PHE A 69 -11.96 20.63 8.49
N VAL A 70 -12.41 21.30 7.44
CA VAL A 70 -13.79 21.73 7.27
C VAL A 70 -14.24 21.36 5.86
N ALA A 71 -15.42 20.78 5.74
CA ALA A 71 -15.98 20.36 4.46
C ALA A 71 -17.45 20.74 4.35
N THR A 72 -17.83 21.38 3.26
CA THR A 72 -19.24 21.65 2.95
C THR A 72 -19.80 20.50 2.13
N VAL A 73 -20.91 19.92 2.58
CA VAL A 73 -21.60 18.81 1.90
C VAL A 73 -23.11 19.02 1.94
N PRO A 74 -23.88 18.47 0.98
CA PRO A 74 -25.35 18.49 1.06
C PRO A 74 -25.87 17.93 2.37
N ALA A 75 -27.08 18.32 2.80
CA ALA A 75 -27.74 17.72 3.94
C ALA A 75 -27.96 16.21 3.69
N GLY A 76 -27.65 15.38 4.68
CA GLY A 76 -27.74 13.93 4.55
C GLY A 76 -26.86 13.17 5.53
N GLU A 77 -26.80 11.85 5.33
CA GLU A 77 -25.94 10.94 6.09
C GLU A 77 -24.68 10.58 5.32
N TYR A 78 -23.55 10.60 6.03
CA TYR A 78 -22.24 10.37 5.47
C TYR A 78 -21.42 9.43 6.34
N ARG A 79 -20.39 8.84 5.72
CA ARG A 79 -19.29 8.18 6.41
C ARG A 79 -18.04 9.02 6.26
N LEU A 80 -17.44 9.40 7.38
CA LEU A 80 -16.10 9.96 7.43
C LEU A 80 -15.09 8.83 7.59
N ALA A 81 -14.02 8.88 6.81
CA ALA A 81 -12.78 8.15 7.04
C ALA A 81 -11.64 9.14 7.21
N VAL A 82 -10.77 8.92 8.20
CA VAL A 82 -9.53 9.68 8.42
C VAL A 82 -8.39 8.69 8.48
N SER A 83 -7.32 8.93 7.74
CA SER A 83 -6.12 8.10 7.70
C SER A 83 -4.86 8.95 7.73
N ALA A 84 -3.84 8.46 8.42
CA ALA A 84 -2.50 9.04 8.42
C ALA A 84 -1.48 7.89 8.49
N GLU A 85 -0.30 8.10 7.91
CA GLU A 85 0.77 7.10 7.97
C GLU A 85 1.16 6.80 9.42
N GLY A 86 1.32 5.52 9.75
CA GLY A 86 1.61 5.07 11.12
C GLY A 86 0.39 5.02 12.05
N TYR A 87 -0.82 5.33 11.58
CA TYR A 87 -2.05 5.28 12.37
C TYR A 87 -3.10 4.33 11.78
N THR A 88 -3.90 3.73 12.66
CA THR A 88 -5.09 2.95 12.28
C THR A 88 -6.16 3.89 11.70
N PRO A 89 -6.71 3.63 10.50
CA PRO A 89 -7.75 4.47 9.93
C PRO A 89 -8.98 4.57 10.83
N TYR A 90 -9.41 5.79 11.10
CA TYR A 90 -10.62 6.07 11.87
C TYR A 90 -11.83 6.20 10.95
N ARG A 91 -12.96 5.62 11.32
CA ARG A 91 -14.22 5.74 10.58
C ARG A 91 -15.38 6.04 11.52
N THR A 92 -16.24 6.98 11.11
CA THR A 92 -17.46 7.31 11.83
C THR A 92 -18.56 7.74 10.88
N SER A 93 -19.81 7.67 11.32
CA SER A 93 -20.95 8.24 10.60
C SER A 93 -21.16 9.68 11.02
N ALA A 94 -21.62 10.51 10.09
CA ALA A 94 -21.94 11.91 10.33
C ALA A 94 -23.28 12.26 9.68
N THR A 95 -24.13 12.99 10.40
CA THR A 95 -25.36 13.56 9.85
C THR A 95 -25.17 15.06 9.69
N VAL A 96 -25.43 15.57 8.49
CA VAL A 96 -25.34 16.99 8.17
C VAL A 96 -26.74 17.49 7.89
N THR A 97 -27.16 18.54 8.60
CA THR A 97 -28.43 19.23 8.35
C THR A 97 -28.18 20.52 7.58
N GLU A 98 -29.20 20.98 6.86
CA GLU A 98 -29.16 22.23 6.09
C GLU A 98 -28.80 23.42 7.00
N ASP A 99 -27.91 24.28 6.49
CA ASP A 99 -27.46 25.53 7.11
C ASP A 99 -26.91 25.38 8.54
N ALA A 100 -26.38 24.18 8.84
CA ALA A 100 -25.89 23.81 10.16
C ALA A 100 -24.44 23.32 10.16
N LEU A 101 -23.77 23.56 11.28
CA LEU A 101 -22.47 22.97 11.58
C LEU A 101 -22.71 21.61 12.22
N ALA A 102 -22.11 20.58 11.64
CA ALA A 102 -22.02 19.23 12.18
C ALA A 102 -20.58 19.01 12.72
N PRO A 103 -20.29 19.41 13.97
CA PRO A 103 -18.98 19.20 14.55
C PRO A 103 -18.82 17.74 14.95
N LEU A 104 -17.79 17.08 14.40
CA LEU A 104 -17.40 15.74 14.82
C LEU A 104 -16.51 15.74 16.07
N GLY A 105 -16.03 16.93 16.46
CA GLY A 105 -15.14 17.11 17.61
C GLY A 105 -13.71 16.69 17.30
N ASP A 106 -13.02 16.28 18.36
CA ASP A 106 -11.66 15.76 18.29
C ASP A 106 -11.71 14.25 18.00
N VAL A 107 -11.07 13.84 16.91
CA VAL A 107 -10.84 12.45 16.52
C VAL A 107 -9.40 12.10 16.86
N THR A 108 -9.22 11.20 17.82
CA THR A 108 -7.90 10.67 18.17
C THR A 108 -7.59 9.44 17.33
N LEU A 109 -6.62 9.55 16.41
CA LEU A 109 -6.09 8.40 15.71
C LEU A 109 -5.27 7.54 16.66
N GLN A 110 -5.41 6.21 16.53
CA GLN A 110 -4.60 5.26 17.28
C GLN A 110 -3.37 4.90 16.47
N VAL A 111 -2.21 4.78 17.11
CA VAL A 111 -0.99 4.29 16.44
C VAL A 111 -1.29 2.90 15.88
N ALA A 112 -0.98 2.70 14.60
CA ALA A 112 -1.10 1.39 13.97
C ALA A 112 -0.10 0.45 14.65
N GLN A 113 -0.61 -0.59 15.30
CA GLN A 113 0.26 -1.66 15.74
C GLN A 113 0.74 -2.44 14.50
N PRO A 114 2.06 -2.63 14.32
CA PRO A 114 2.54 -3.48 13.25
C PRO A 114 1.95 -4.88 13.46
N PRO A 115 1.61 -5.59 12.37
CA PRO A 115 1.11 -6.95 12.48
C PRO A 115 2.15 -7.82 13.21
N ALA A 116 1.66 -8.74 14.04
CA ALA A 116 2.51 -9.69 14.75
C ALA A 116 3.36 -10.48 13.74
N LEU A 117 4.67 -10.50 13.97
CA LEU A 117 5.63 -11.21 13.12
C LEU A 117 5.49 -12.73 13.28
N PRO A 118 5.86 -13.53 12.27
CA PRO A 118 5.89 -14.98 12.39
C PRO A 118 6.86 -15.42 13.48
N ALA A 119 6.57 -16.55 14.11
CA ALA A 119 7.48 -17.16 15.08
C ALA A 119 8.81 -17.54 14.41
N SER A 120 9.89 -17.45 15.19
CA SER A 120 11.21 -17.95 14.80
C SER A 120 11.13 -19.42 14.37
N GLY A 121 11.81 -19.78 13.29
CA GLY A 121 11.82 -21.14 12.78
C GLY A 121 11.98 -21.21 11.26
N GLU A 122 11.83 -22.41 10.74
CA GLU A 122 11.87 -22.69 9.31
C GLU A 122 10.46 -22.57 8.72
N TRP A 123 10.36 -21.81 7.65
CA TRP A 123 9.14 -21.62 6.88
C TRP A 123 9.43 -21.92 5.41
N GLU A 124 8.40 -22.25 4.65
CA GLU A 124 8.49 -22.47 3.22
C GLU A 124 7.43 -21.66 2.47
N ILE A 125 7.81 -21.17 1.28
CA ILE A 125 6.86 -20.56 0.35
C ILE A 125 5.90 -21.63 -0.11
N GLU A 126 4.61 -21.38 0.06
CA GLU A 126 3.57 -22.22 -0.49
C GLU A 126 3.23 -21.75 -1.92
N PRO A 127 3.59 -22.51 -2.97
CA PRO A 127 3.47 -22.02 -4.35
C PRO A 127 2.01 -21.82 -4.80
N ALA A 128 1.06 -22.55 -4.21
CA ALA A 128 -0.36 -22.50 -4.60
C ALA A 128 -1.03 -21.15 -4.27
N HIS A 129 -0.55 -20.44 -3.26
CA HIS A 129 -1.06 -19.11 -2.86
C HIS A 129 0.00 -18.01 -2.98
N SER A 130 1.01 -18.26 -3.83
CA SER A 130 2.07 -17.32 -4.11
C SER A 130 2.17 -17.05 -5.61
N SER A 131 2.73 -15.90 -5.98
CA SER A 131 2.96 -15.54 -7.37
C SER A 131 4.22 -14.70 -7.53
N ILE A 132 4.90 -14.93 -8.65
CA ILE A 132 6.04 -14.13 -9.13
C ILE A 132 5.63 -13.58 -10.48
N ALA A 133 5.16 -12.33 -10.50
CA ALA A 133 4.72 -11.65 -11.70
C ALA A 133 5.74 -10.61 -12.16
N PHE A 134 5.78 -10.37 -13.47
CA PHE A 134 6.58 -9.31 -14.05
C PHE A 134 5.81 -8.53 -15.11
N THR A 135 6.20 -7.27 -15.29
CA THR A 135 5.67 -6.40 -16.34
C THR A 135 6.82 -5.74 -17.10
N ALA A 136 6.84 -5.95 -18.42
CA ALA A 136 7.74 -5.29 -19.35
C ALA A 136 6.98 -4.25 -20.20
N ARG A 137 7.66 -3.20 -20.66
CA ARG A 137 7.08 -2.25 -21.64
C ARG A 137 7.44 -2.65 -23.07
N HIS A 138 6.43 -2.75 -23.93
CA HIS A 138 6.60 -2.95 -25.37
C HIS A 138 6.49 -1.60 -26.09
N ILE A 139 7.54 -1.22 -26.82
CA ILE A 139 7.69 0.03 -27.59
C ILE A 139 7.32 1.30 -26.81
N GLY A 140 7.45 1.28 -25.48
CA GLY A 140 7.08 2.38 -24.58
C GLY A 140 5.57 2.58 -24.36
N LEU A 141 4.71 1.84 -25.06
CA LEU A 141 3.26 2.05 -25.07
C LEU A 141 2.51 0.96 -24.31
N ALA A 142 2.63 -0.29 -24.76
CA ALA A 142 1.88 -1.41 -24.21
C ALA A 142 2.64 -2.10 -23.08
N ARG A 143 1.93 -2.79 -22.20
CA ARG A 143 2.50 -3.64 -21.14
C ARG A 143 2.40 -5.10 -21.55
N ILE A 144 3.52 -5.82 -21.43
CA ILE A 144 3.56 -7.28 -21.50
C ILE A 144 3.59 -7.76 -20.06
N HIS A 145 2.58 -8.54 -19.70
CA HIS A 145 2.50 -9.21 -18.41
C HIS A 145 3.01 -10.64 -18.55
N GLY A 146 3.76 -11.09 -17.56
CA GLY A 146 4.16 -12.48 -17.46
C GLY A 146 4.36 -12.90 -16.02
N ARG A 147 4.62 -14.18 -15.82
CA ARG A 147 4.86 -14.80 -14.51
C ARG A 147 5.78 -16.01 -14.64
N PHE A 148 6.27 -16.48 -13.50
CA PHE A 148 6.88 -17.80 -13.38
C PHE A 148 5.93 -18.73 -12.62
N ASN A 149 5.64 -19.89 -13.19
CA ASN A 149 4.67 -20.85 -12.63
C ASN A 149 5.33 -21.93 -11.74
N SER A 150 6.66 -22.02 -11.70
CA SER A 150 7.39 -23.00 -10.88
C SER A 150 8.45 -22.31 -10.05
N PHE A 151 8.28 -22.37 -8.73
CA PHE A 151 9.23 -21.85 -7.77
C PHE A 151 9.06 -22.57 -6.43
N ALA A 152 10.09 -22.53 -5.61
CA ALA A 152 10.09 -22.94 -4.22
C ALA A 152 10.97 -21.96 -3.43
N GLY A 153 10.72 -21.83 -2.14
CA GLY A 153 11.61 -21.05 -1.30
C GLY A 153 11.53 -21.45 0.16
N ALA A 154 12.65 -21.32 0.85
CA ALA A 154 12.78 -21.51 2.28
C ALA A 154 13.06 -20.16 2.93
N VAL A 155 12.45 -19.91 4.08
CA VAL A 155 12.63 -18.70 4.89
C VAL A 155 12.92 -19.12 6.32
N ARG A 156 14.12 -18.81 6.80
CA ARG A 156 14.47 -18.95 8.21
C ARG A 156 14.17 -17.64 8.92
N ILE A 157 13.14 -17.64 9.75
CA ILE A 157 12.82 -16.52 10.62
C ILE A 157 13.66 -16.64 11.89
N ALA A 158 14.45 -15.62 12.19
CA ALA A 158 15.20 -15.52 13.44
C ALA A 158 14.35 -14.87 14.55
N ASP A 159 14.81 -14.97 15.80
CA ASP A 159 14.20 -14.22 16.92
C ASP A 159 14.21 -12.71 16.63
N ASP A 160 15.35 -12.21 16.18
CA ASP A 160 15.48 -10.88 15.60
C ASP A 160 15.21 -10.95 14.09
N MET A 161 14.06 -10.42 13.65
CA MET A 161 13.64 -10.50 12.24
C MET A 161 14.70 -10.01 11.25
N GLU A 162 15.52 -9.02 11.63
CA GLU A 162 16.61 -8.48 10.80
C GLU A 162 17.73 -9.49 10.50
N GLN A 163 17.83 -10.58 11.28
CA GLN A 163 18.78 -11.69 11.09
C GLN A 163 18.17 -12.90 10.35
N SER A 164 16.96 -12.74 9.82
CA SER A 164 16.29 -13.76 9.03
C SER A 164 16.98 -13.93 7.68
N ALA A 165 16.82 -15.11 7.09
CA ALA A 165 17.36 -15.40 5.76
C ALA A 165 16.33 -16.11 4.90
N MET A 166 16.45 -15.96 3.58
CA MET A 166 15.64 -16.72 2.63
C MET A 166 16.45 -17.16 1.42
N HIS A 167 16.04 -18.26 0.83
CA HIS A 167 16.50 -18.75 -0.46
C HIS A 167 15.29 -19.13 -1.31
N VAL A 168 15.22 -18.57 -2.52
CA VAL A 168 14.17 -18.84 -3.49
C VAL A 168 14.80 -19.36 -4.78
N VAL A 169 14.25 -20.45 -5.31
CA VAL A 169 14.61 -21.04 -6.59
C VAL A 169 13.40 -20.97 -7.52
N ILE A 170 13.60 -20.42 -8.72
CA ILE A 170 12.56 -20.23 -9.73
C ILE A 170 12.98 -21.02 -10.97
N GLY A 171 12.12 -21.89 -11.46
CA GLY A 171 12.37 -22.63 -12.70
C GLY A 171 12.24 -21.70 -13.91
N ALA A 172 13.34 -21.45 -14.61
CA ALA A 172 13.39 -20.49 -15.72
C ALA A 172 12.44 -20.87 -16.87
N ALA A 173 12.32 -22.17 -17.15
CA ALA A 173 11.40 -22.70 -18.16
C ALA A 173 9.91 -22.45 -17.85
N SER A 174 9.57 -22.11 -16.60
CA SER A 174 8.17 -21.86 -16.20
C SER A 174 7.65 -20.47 -16.56
N ILE A 175 8.46 -19.67 -17.27
CA ILE A 175 8.04 -18.37 -17.80
C ILE A 175 6.79 -18.52 -18.68
N ASP A 176 5.82 -17.65 -18.44
CA ASP A 176 4.52 -17.65 -19.11
C ASP A 176 4.04 -16.21 -19.29
N THR A 177 3.88 -15.81 -20.54
CA THR A 177 3.33 -14.52 -20.96
C THR A 177 1.99 -14.68 -21.69
N ASN A 178 1.38 -15.87 -21.59
CA ASN A 178 0.17 -16.30 -22.26
C ASN A 178 0.27 -16.29 -23.80
N VAL A 179 1.48 -16.36 -24.35
CA VAL A 179 1.74 -16.40 -25.79
C VAL A 179 2.87 -17.40 -26.04
N GLN A 180 2.50 -18.64 -26.42
CA GLN A 180 3.43 -19.76 -26.55
C GLN A 180 4.68 -19.42 -27.36
N MET A 181 4.53 -18.81 -28.54
CA MET A 181 5.67 -18.43 -29.40
C MET A 181 6.65 -17.46 -28.70
N ARG A 182 6.13 -16.53 -27.88
CA ARG A 182 6.97 -15.61 -27.11
C ARG A 182 7.65 -16.34 -25.96
N ASP A 183 6.93 -17.24 -25.29
CA ASP A 183 7.48 -18.01 -24.18
C ASP A 183 8.60 -18.94 -24.65
N ASP A 184 8.44 -19.58 -25.82
CA ASP A 184 9.49 -20.41 -26.44
C ASP A 184 10.73 -19.58 -26.78
N HIS A 185 10.55 -18.36 -27.31
CA HIS A 185 11.66 -17.46 -27.58
C HIS A 185 12.34 -16.98 -26.29
N LEU A 186 11.59 -16.66 -25.24
CA LEU A 186 12.13 -16.25 -23.94
C LEU A 186 12.93 -17.37 -23.26
N ARG A 187 12.59 -18.64 -23.51
CA ARG A 187 13.33 -19.80 -22.99
C ARG A 187 14.63 -20.08 -23.76
N SER A 188 14.73 -19.63 -25.01
CA SER A 188 15.87 -19.90 -25.88
C SER A 188 17.17 -19.22 -25.43
N ALA A 189 18.29 -19.59 -26.07
CA ALA A 189 19.60 -19.00 -25.84
C ALA A 189 19.69 -17.49 -26.14
N ASP A 190 18.71 -16.93 -26.85
CA ASP A 190 18.65 -15.49 -27.13
C ASP A 190 18.16 -14.67 -25.91
N PHE A 191 17.61 -15.34 -24.88
CA PHE A 191 17.07 -14.70 -23.67
C PHE A 191 17.52 -15.39 -22.38
N LEU A 192 16.73 -16.33 -21.84
CA LEU A 192 17.00 -16.95 -20.54
C LEU A 192 17.94 -18.16 -20.63
N ASP A 193 18.13 -18.71 -21.84
CA ASP A 193 18.98 -19.86 -22.11
C ASP A 193 18.75 -21.00 -21.09
N VAL A 194 17.48 -21.45 -20.98
CA VAL A 194 17.03 -22.31 -19.86
C VAL A 194 17.70 -23.68 -19.82
N GLU A 195 18.30 -24.12 -20.94
CA GLU A 195 19.11 -25.33 -21.00
C GLU A 195 20.44 -25.16 -20.24
N ARG A 196 21.03 -23.97 -20.26
CA ARG A 196 22.29 -23.65 -19.56
C ARG A 196 22.05 -23.03 -18.19
N PHE A 197 20.98 -22.28 -18.01
CA PHE A 197 20.59 -21.61 -16.77
C PHE A 197 19.15 -21.99 -16.40
N PRO A 198 18.93 -23.23 -15.90
CA PRO A 198 17.58 -23.74 -15.65
C PRO A 198 16.86 -23.04 -14.48
N THR A 199 17.61 -22.35 -13.61
CA THR A 199 17.08 -21.66 -12.43
C THR A 199 17.46 -20.19 -12.38
N LEU A 200 16.55 -19.38 -11.82
CA LEU A 200 16.88 -18.09 -11.23
C LEU A 200 16.89 -18.30 -9.71
N GLU A 201 17.88 -17.73 -9.02
CA GLU A 201 18.03 -17.92 -7.57
C GLU A 201 18.18 -16.60 -6.84
N PHE A 202 17.44 -16.42 -5.76
CA PHE A 202 17.55 -15.28 -4.87
C PHE A 202 17.90 -15.73 -3.47
N TYR A 203 19.00 -15.21 -2.92
CA TYR A 203 19.43 -15.44 -1.55
C TYR A 203 19.48 -14.11 -0.80
N SER A 204 18.81 -14.01 0.34
CA SER A 204 18.83 -12.82 1.19
C SER A 204 19.15 -13.20 2.62
N ASP A 205 19.98 -12.38 3.27
CA ASP A 205 20.32 -12.44 4.69
C ASP A 205 20.11 -11.08 5.40
N ARG A 206 19.52 -10.10 4.71
CA ARG A 206 19.34 -8.74 5.22
C ARG A 206 17.90 -8.27 5.09
N PHE A 207 17.21 -8.31 6.23
CA PHE A 207 15.88 -7.73 6.41
C PHE A 207 16.06 -6.42 7.18
N THR A 208 15.42 -5.35 6.72
CA THR A 208 15.51 -4.04 7.38
C THR A 208 14.12 -3.48 7.57
N HIS A 209 13.75 -3.18 8.82
CA HIS A 209 12.45 -2.57 9.09
C HIS A 209 12.40 -1.14 8.54
N ARG A 210 11.32 -0.79 7.84
CA ARG A 210 11.11 0.54 7.25
C ARG A 210 9.98 1.32 7.91
N GLY A 211 9.45 0.82 9.03
CA GLY A 211 8.32 1.41 9.75
C GLY A 211 7.00 0.73 9.40
N GLY A 212 6.05 0.74 10.36
CA GLY A 212 4.76 0.06 10.20
C GLY A 212 4.94 -1.41 9.81
N ASN A 213 4.28 -1.82 8.73
CA ASN A 213 4.39 -3.16 8.16
C ASN A 213 5.38 -3.24 6.98
N ARG A 214 6.22 -2.24 6.76
CA ARG A 214 7.14 -2.16 5.62
C ARG A 214 8.53 -2.67 5.97
N TRP A 215 9.13 -3.38 5.02
CA TRP A 215 10.44 -4.00 5.13
C TRP A 215 11.21 -3.85 3.82
N ALA A 216 12.54 -3.76 3.91
CA ALA A 216 13.41 -3.97 2.77
C ALA A 216 14.11 -5.33 2.92
N VAL A 217 14.05 -6.17 1.90
CA VAL A 217 14.74 -7.47 1.85
C VAL A 217 15.81 -7.39 0.78
N THR A 218 17.09 -7.36 1.18
CA THR A 218 18.20 -7.27 0.24
C THR A 218 18.90 -8.60 0.08
N GLY A 219 19.08 -9.04 -1.16
CA GLY A 219 19.75 -10.29 -1.47
C GLY A 219 20.50 -10.28 -2.79
N ALA A 220 21.19 -11.38 -3.05
CA ALA A 220 21.83 -11.68 -4.32
C ALA A 220 20.84 -12.43 -5.23
N LEU A 221 20.53 -11.84 -6.39
CA LEU A 221 19.78 -12.47 -7.48
C LEU A 221 20.77 -12.98 -8.52
N SER A 222 20.78 -14.28 -8.77
CA SER A 222 21.46 -14.93 -9.88
C SER A 222 20.48 -15.19 -11.01
N LEU A 223 20.74 -14.61 -12.17
CA LEU A 223 19.92 -14.72 -13.38
C LEU A 223 20.85 -14.78 -14.59
N HIS A 224 20.67 -15.80 -15.44
CA HIS A 224 21.45 -15.98 -16.67
C HIS A 224 22.98 -15.92 -16.45
N GLY A 225 23.45 -16.57 -15.38
CA GLY A 225 24.88 -16.64 -15.03
C GLY A 225 25.47 -15.37 -14.41
N VAL A 226 24.66 -14.32 -14.18
CA VAL A 226 25.09 -13.08 -13.53
C VAL A 226 24.41 -12.91 -12.20
N THR A 227 25.19 -12.55 -11.17
CA THR A 227 24.67 -12.26 -9.83
C THR A 227 24.70 -10.76 -9.55
N ARG A 228 23.58 -10.20 -9.10
CA ARG A 228 23.44 -8.80 -8.70
C ARG A 228 22.74 -8.67 -7.37
N THR A 229 23.08 -7.62 -6.62
CA THR A 229 22.32 -7.27 -5.41
C THR A 229 20.99 -6.63 -5.81
N VAL A 230 19.89 -7.15 -5.29
CA VAL A 230 18.53 -6.67 -5.49
C VAL A 230 17.88 -6.41 -4.14
N THR A 231 17.11 -5.33 -4.04
CA THR A 231 16.33 -5.02 -2.83
C THR A 231 14.85 -5.09 -3.16
N LEU A 232 14.13 -5.94 -2.45
CA LEU A 232 12.67 -6.01 -2.51
C LEU A 232 12.09 -5.01 -1.50
N ASP A 233 11.17 -4.17 -1.97
CA ASP A 233 10.32 -3.35 -1.11
C ASP A 233 9.10 -4.19 -0.72
N ALA A 234 9.06 -4.64 0.54
CA ALA A 234 8.09 -5.58 1.06
C ALA A 234 7.10 -4.92 2.01
N GLU A 235 5.83 -5.30 1.87
CA GLU A 235 4.75 -5.04 2.81
C GLU A 235 4.34 -6.36 3.46
N TYR A 236 4.50 -6.44 4.77
CA TYR A 236 4.04 -7.58 5.55
C TYR A 236 2.54 -7.45 5.82
N LEU A 237 1.77 -8.45 5.42
CA LEU A 237 0.30 -8.44 5.51
C LEU A 237 -0.21 -9.08 6.81
N GLY A 238 0.69 -9.68 7.60
CA GLY A 238 0.40 -10.27 8.89
C GLY A 238 0.25 -11.79 8.87
N LEU A 239 -0.23 -12.31 10.00
CA LEU A 239 -0.53 -13.71 10.21
C LEU A 239 -2.00 -13.99 9.94
N GLY A 240 -2.27 -15.19 9.44
CA GLY A 240 -3.60 -15.77 9.33
C GLY A 240 -3.55 -17.26 9.59
N ASN A 241 -4.72 -17.90 9.61
CA ASN A 241 -4.83 -19.35 9.62
C ASN A 241 -5.46 -19.80 8.31
N GLY A 242 -4.99 -20.92 7.79
CA GLY A 242 -5.63 -21.59 6.67
C GLY A 242 -6.90 -22.32 7.10
N MET A 243 -7.53 -23.00 6.13
CA MET A 243 -8.79 -23.71 6.36
C MET A 243 -8.66 -24.85 7.38
N GLU A 244 -7.46 -25.42 7.52
CA GLU A 244 -7.18 -26.53 8.44
C GLU A 244 -6.59 -26.03 9.78
N GLY A 245 -6.55 -24.71 9.98
CA GLY A 245 -6.05 -24.06 11.19
C GLY A 245 -4.53 -23.86 11.21
N GLU A 246 -3.84 -24.23 10.14
CA GLU A 246 -2.39 -24.05 10.00
C GLU A 246 -2.03 -22.57 9.89
N THR A 247 -1.01 -22.15 10.64
CA THR A 247 -0.54 -20.76 10.63
C THR A 247 0.09 -20.41 9.28
N ARG A 248 -0.22 -19.21 8.79
CA ARG A 248 0.27 -18.66 7.53
C ARG A 248 0.76 -17.24 7.77
N ALA A 249 1.81 -16.84 7.06
CA ALA A 249 2.23 -15.45 6.97
C ALA A 249 2.20 -15.00 5.51
N ALA A 250 1.80 -13.76 5.27
CA ALA A 250 1.70 -13.22 3.92
C ALA A 250 2.49 -11.92 3.76
N CYS A 251 3.07 -11.72 2.59
CA CYS A 251 3.69 -10.47 2.20
C CYS A 251 3.43 -10.14 0.73
N ARG A 252 3.44 -8.85 0.41
CA ARG A 252 3.59 -8.35 -0.96
C ARG A 252 4.98 -7.76 -1.08
N ALA A 253 5.64 -7.92 -2.23
CA ALA A 253 6.90 -7.24 -2.49
C ALA A 253 7.00 -6.75 -3.93
N THR A 254 7.79 -5.71 -4.14
CA THR A 254 8.07 -5.19 -5.48
C THR A 254 9.54 -4.84 -5.65
N THR A 255 10.02 -4.89 -6.89
CA THR A 255 11.31 -4.33 -7.29
C THR A 255 11.27 -3.98 -8.77
N GLU A 256 12.24 -3.19 -9.24
CA GLU A 256 12.51 -3.03 -10.67
C GLU A 256 13.89 -3.62 -10.97
N LEU A 257 13.98 -4.38 -12.05
CA LEU A 257 15.22 -4.95 -12.58
C LEU A 257 15.50 -4.36 -13.97
N HIS A 258 16.77 -4.21 -14.33
CA HIS A 258 17.16 -3.93 -15.71
C HIS A 258 17.75 -5.19 -16.34
N ARG A 259 17.15 -5.67 -17.44
CA ARG A 259 17.57 -6.92 -18.10
C ARG A 259 19.03 -6.91 -18.59
N ASP A 260 19.54 -5.72 -18.93
CA ASP A 260 20.91 -5.56 -19.41
C ASP A 260 21.95 -5.77 -18.28
N ASP A 261 21.55 -5.62 -17.01
CA ASP A 261 22.44 -5.89 -15.85
C ASP A 261 22.79 -7.37 -15.71
N PHE A 262 21.98 -8.24 -16.33
CA PHE A 262 22.07 -9.71 -16.28
C PHE A 262 22.41 -10.32 -17.65
N THR A 263 22.99 -9.53 -18.55
CA THR A 263 23.37 -9.93 -19.91
C THR A 263 22.24 -10.52 -20.76
N VAL A 264 20.98 -10.28 -20.40
CA VAL A 264 19.80 -10.59 -21.23
C VAL A 264 19.58 -9.43 -22.20
N SER A 265 20.48 -9.33 -23.17
CA SER A 265 20.59 -8.20 -24.11
C SER A 265 19.95 -8.53 -25.46
N TRP A 266 18.61 -8.61 -25.52
CA TRP A 266 17.93 -8.66 -26.82
C TRP A 266 17.70 -7.24 -27.35
N GLN A 267 18.36 -6.91 -28.46
CA GLN A 267 18.32 -5.58 -29.05
C GLN A 267 17.77 -5.63 -30.47
N THR A 268 16.46 -5.85 -30.61
CA THR A 268 15.78 -5.39 -31.83
C THR A 268 15.35 -3.94 -31.61
N MET A 269 16.00 -3.03 -32.34
CA MET A 269 15.66 -1.62 -32.37
C MET A 269 14.72 -1.33 -33.54
N LEU A 270 13.69 -0.52 -33.31
CA LEU A 270 12.94 0.10 -34.40
C LEU A 270 13.78 1.21 -35.05
N ALA A 271 13.44 1.57 -36.29
CA ALA A 271 13.94 2.79 -36.91
C ALA A 271 13.71 3.97 -35.93
N ARG A 272 14.77 4.72 -35.61
CA ARG A 272 14.87 5.80 -34.60
C ARG A 272 15.34 5.41 -33.19
N GLY A 273 15.89 4.21 -32.98
CA GLY A 273 16.59 3.86 -31.74
C GLY A 273 15.70 3.51 -30.54
N ILE A 274 14.42 3.22 -30.79
CA ILE A 274 13.47 2.75 -29.77
C ILE A 274 13.61 1.23 -29.64
N ALA A 275 13.94 0.74 -28.44
CA ALA A 275 13.92 -0.68 -28.15
C ALA A 275 12.48 -1.23 -28.25
N VAL A 276 12.32 -2.37 -28.94
CA VAL A 276 11.01 -3.04 -29.05
C VAL A 276 10.50 -3.47 -27.67
N VAL A 277 11.40 -3.84 -26.76
CA VAL A 277 11.10 -4.12 -25.35
C VAL A 277 12.01 -3.28 -24.47
N GLY A 278 11.42 -2.51 -23.55
CA GLY A 278 12.14 -1.67 -22.60
C GLY A 278 13.08 -2.48 -21.69
N PRO A 279 14.16 -1.86 -21.17
CA PRO A 279 15.13 -2.56 -20.33
C PRO A 279 14.62 -2.80 -18.90
N SER A 280 13.74 -1.92 -18.40
CA SER A 280 13.11 -2.03 -17.07
C SER A 280 12.03 -3.10 -17.05
N ILE A 281 12.15 -4.01 -16.10
CA ILE A 281 11.20 -5.06 -15.77
C ILE A 281 10.73 -4.83 -14.34
N ARG A 282 9.47 -4.48 -14.17
CA ARG A 282 8.85 -4.41 -12.84
C ARG A 282 8.53 -5.83 -12.39
N ILE A 283 8.84 -6.14 -11.14
CA ILE A 283 8.51 -7.39 -10.47
C ILE A 283 7.49 -7.10 -9.37
N ASP A 284 6.43 -7.89 -9.33
CA ASP A 284 5.39 -7.86 -8.31
C ASP A 284 5.25 -9.27 -7.73
N LEU A 285 5.36 -9.38 -6.41
CA LEU A 285 5.33 -10.63 -5.65
C LEU A 285 4.14 -10.57 -4.68
N ASP A 286 3.33 -11.61 -4.65
CA ASP A 286 2.39 -11.89 -3.57
C ASP A 286 2.76 -13.27 -3.03
N VAL A 287 3.14 -13.37 -1.76
CA VAL A 287 3.74 -14.58 -1.20
C VAL A 287 3.02 -14.99 0.07
N GLN A 288 2.70 -16.28 0.18
CA GLN A 288 2.36 -16.92 1.44
C GLN A 288 3.45 -17.91 1.83
N ILE A 289 3.79 -17.91 3.13
CA ILE A 289 4.66 -18.90 3.73
C ILE A 289 3.91 -19.68 4.81
N VAL A 290 4.25 -20.95 4.96
CA VAL A 290 3.77 -21.86 6.01
C VAL A 290 4.96 -22.38 6.82
N PRO A 291 4.80 -22.73 8.10
CA PRO A 291 5.84 -23.40 8.85
C PRO A 291 6.28 -24.67 8.11
N LYS A 292 7.58 -24.90 8.04
CA LYS A 292 8.12 -26.13 7.46
C LYS A 292 7.80 -27.28 8.41
N GLY A 293 7.16 -28.33 7.85
CA GLY A 293 6.79 -29.55 8.58
C GLY A 293 7.99 -30.38 9.07
#